data_AF-A0A7C4Y971-F1
#
_entry.id   AF-A0A7C4Y971-F1
#
_cell.length_a   1.000
_cell.length_b   1.000
_cell.length_c   1.000
_cell.angle_alpha   90.00
_cell.angle_beta   90.00
_cell.angle_gamma   90.00
#
_symmetry.space_group_name_H-M   'P 1'
#
loop_
_entity.id
_entity.type
_entity.pdbx_description
1 polymer ?
#
loop_
_entity_poly.entity_id
_entity_poly.type
_entity_poly.pdbx_seq_one_letter_code
_entity_poly.pdbx_strand_id
1 'polypeptide(L)'
;MQLNPRPQQRVAAPARASQPKLASSQPAKVQQSQARVRMQNDAPAPRTTLRMPSPEELGIRPAAARSDEVDWLQVRKRIQSLSLTSFHMQKLPEGGFRFVCFVPTQSGDRRIEAESLTEAEAIDRALAQAESLR
;
A
#
# COMPACT_ATOMS: atom_id res chain seq x y z
N MET A 1 -16.49 -9.63 -53.81
CA MET A 1 -15.84 -9.65 -52.48
C MET A 1 -15.80 -8.21 -52.00
N GLN A 2 -16.67 -7.87 -51.05
CA GLN A 2 -17.06 -6.51 -50.67
C GLN A 2 -16.07 -5.93 -49.63
N LEU A 3 -15.63 -4.68 -49.85
CA LEU A 3 -14.73 -3.93 -48.97
C LEU A 3 -15.48 -3.49 -47.71
N ASN A 4 -14.96 -3.89 -46.54
CA ASN A 4 -15.52 -3.56 -45.24
C ASN A 4 -14.84 -2.30 -44.67
N PRO A 5 -15.52 -1.15 -44.49
CA PRO A 5 -14.91 0.02 -43.88
C PRO A 5 -14.84 -0.10 -42.35
N ARG A 6 -13.66 0.18 -41.79
CA ARG A 6 -13.43 0.29 -40.34
C ARG A 6 -14.07 1.58 -39.79
N PRO A 7 -14.81 1.54 -38.66
CA PRO A 7 -15.24 2.75 -37.98
C PRO A 7 -14.04 3.49 -37.34
N GLN A 8 -13.95 4.80 -37.60
CA GLN A 8 -12.92 5.68 -37.09
C GLN A 8 -13.12 6.01 -35.60
N GLN A 9 -12.01 5.94 -34.89
CA GLN A 9 -11.82 6.17 -33.46
C GLN A 9 -11.87 7.67 -33.13
N ARG A 10 -12.79 8.08 -32.25
CA ARG A 10 -12.89 9.45 -31.75
C ARG A 10 -12.05 9.58 -30.47
N VAL A 11 -10.90 10.23 -30.56
CA VAL A 11 -10.07 10.58 -29.39
C VAL A 11 -10.62 11.86 -28.75
N ALA A 12 -11.06 11.77 -27.49
CA ALA A 12 -11.47 12.91 -26.68
C ALA A 12 -10.27 13.39 -25.84
N ALA A 13 -9.96 14.69 -25.93
CA ALA A 13 -8.91 15.35 -25.15
C ALA A 13 -9.35 15.55 -23.69
N PRO A 14 -8.44 15.44 -22.70
CA PRO A 14 -8.76 15.69 -21.30
C PRO A 14 -8.82 17.19 -20.99
N ALA A 15 -9.89 17.58 -20.29
CA ALA A 15 -10.10 18.92 -19.74
C ALA A 15 -9.12 19.21 -18.59
N ARG A 16 -8.47 20.38 -18.63
CA ARG A 16 -7.62 20.92 -17.56
C ARG A 16 -8.48 21.23 -16.33
N ALA A 17 -8.30 20.48 -15.24
CA ALA A 17 -8.82 20.83 -13.94
C ALA A 17 -7.88 21.83 -13.24
N SER A 18 -8.46 22.94 -12.80
CA SER A 18 -7.83 24.06 -12.09
C SER A 18 -7.38 23.65 -10.68
N GLN A 19 -6.13 23.96 -10.31
CA GLN A 19 -5.62 23.73 -8.96
C GLN A 19 -6.13 24.82 -7.99
N PRO A 20 -6.58 24.46 -6.76
CA PRO A 20 -6.89 25.42 -5.71
C PRO A 20 -5.63 25.95 -5.01
N LYS A 21 -5.64 27.26 -4.78
CA LYS A 21 -4.58 28.09 -4.18
C LYS A 21 -4.53 27.84 -2.66
N LEU A 22 -3.40 27.34 -2.15
CA LEU A 22 -3.16 27.14 -0.72
C LEU A 22 -3.08 28.49 0.01
N ALA A 23 -3.95 28.70 1.00
CA ALA A 23 -3.92 29.84 1.91
C ALA A 23 -2.90 29.58 3.04
N SER A 24 -1.90 30.44 3.14
CA SER A 24 -0.91 30.44 4.22
C SER A 24 -1.55 30.93 5.52
N SER A 25 -1.66 30.04 6.51
CA SER A 25 -2.12 30.39 7.86
C SER A 25 -0.92 30.83 8.71
N GLN A 26 -0.89 32.11 9.09
CA GLN A 26 0.07 32.67 10.04
C GLN A 26 -0.18 32.13 11.47
N PRO A 27 0.86 31.81 12.25
CA PRO A 27 0.69 31.43 13.65
C PRO A 27 0.41 32.68 14.52
N ALA A 28 -0.69 32.62 15.28
CA ALA A 28 -1.06 33.63 16.27
C ALA A 28 -0.10 33.60 17.47
N LYS A 29 0.31 34.79 17.94
CA LYS A 29 1.12 34.99 19.15
C LYS A 29 0.36 34.52 20.39
N VAL A 30 0.97 33.62 21.16
CA VAL A 30 0.46 33.12 22.44
C VAL A 30 0.73 34.15 23.53
N GLN A 31 -0.33 34.71 24.11
CA GLN A 31 -0.28 35.66 25.21
C GLN A 31 -0.40 34.89 26.53
N GLN A 32 0.68 34.79 27.30
CA GLN A 32 0.69 34.08 28.59
C GLN A 32 0.08 34.96 29.69
N SER A 33 -1.09 34.58 30.18
CA SER A 33 -1.70 35.13 31.39
C SER A 33 -1.19 34.38 32.62
N GLN A 34 -0.43 35.06 33.49
CA GLN A 34 -0.01 34.51 34.78
C GLN A 34 -1.15 34.62 35.78
N ALA A 35 -1.87 33.51 36.00
CA ALA A 35 -2.82 33.38 37.10
C ALA A 35 -2.09 32.84 38.34
N ARG A 36 -2.03 33.64 39.41
CA ARG A 36 -1.58 33.18 40.75
C ARG A 36 -2.62 32.22 41.31
N VAL A 37 -2.26 30.94 41.42
CA VAL A 37 -3.07 29.93 42.11
C VAL A 37 -2.69 29.89 43.59
N ARG A 38 -3.67 30.15 44.46
CA ARG A 38 -3.60 29.97 45.90
C ARG A 38 -3.69 28.45 46.17
N MET A 39 -2.65 27.86 46.74
CA MET A 39 -2.62 26.43 47.09
C MET A 39 -3.61 26.17 48.23
N GLN A 40 -4.75 25.55 47.90
CA GLN A 40 -5.57 24.82 48.85
C GLN A 40 -5.15 23.36 48.72
N ASN A 41 -4.54 22.84 49.80
CA ASN A 41 -4.00 21.48 49.87
C ASN A 41 -5.15 20.48 50.03
N ASP A 42 -5.77 20.13 48.89
CA ASP A 42 -6.69 19.01 48.79
C ASP A 42 -5.88 17.80 48.31
N ALA A 43 -5.76 16.78 49.16
CA ALA A 43 -4.99 15.58 48.84
C ALA A 43 -5.57 14.92 47.57
N PRO A 44 -4.76 14.68 46.52
CA PRO A 44 -5.29 14.19 45.26
C PRO A 44 -5.88 12.78 45.43
N ALA A 45 -7.18 12.65 45.16
CA ALA A 45 -7.82 11.34 45.07
C ALA A 45 -7.07 10.45 44.06
N PRO A 46 -6.88 9.15 44.34
CA PRO A 46 -6.14 8.25 43.46
C PRO A 46 -6.85 8.18 42.11
N ARG A 47 -6.17 8.63 41.06
CA ARG A 47 -6.67 8.54 39.69
C ARG A 47 -6.61 7.08 39.26
N THR A 48 -7.76 6.44 39.13
CA THR A 48 -7.86 5.10 38.56
C THR A 48 -7.28 5.14 37.16
N THR A 49 -6.12 4.51 36.96
CA THR A 49 -5.49 4.42 35.65
C THR A 49 -6.37 3.58 34.73
N LEU A 50 -7.01 4.23 33.76
CA LEU A 50 -7.64 3.56 32.63
C LEU A 50 -6.56 2.77 31.89
N ARG A 51 -6.57 1.45 32.07
CA ARG A 51 -5.66 0.53 31.37
C ARG A 51 -6.39 0.01 30.14
N MET A 52 -5.74 0.05 28.98
CA MET A 52 -6.27 -0.66 27.83
C MET A 52 -6.20 -2.17 28.09
N PRO A 53 -7.27 -2.93 27.79
CA PRO A 53 -7.24 -4.39 27.85
C PRO A 53 -6.20 -4.92 26.86
N SER A 54 -5.56 -6.02 27.21
CA SER A 54 -4.62 -6.68 26.32
C SER A 54 -5.36 -7.27 25.09
N PRO A 55 -4.70 -7.44 23.94
CA PRO A 55 -5.32 -8.04 22.75
C PRO A 55 -5.94 -9.42 23.03
N GLU A 56 -5.35 -10.20 23.94
CA GLU A 56 -5.85 -11.50 24.37
C GLU A 56 -7.16 -11.38 25.16
N GLU A 57 -7.30 -10.35 26.00
CA GLU A 57 -8.56 -10.02 26.70
C GLU A 57 -9.66 -9.57 25.73
N LEU A 58 -9.27 -9.05 24.55
CA LEU A 58 -10.18 -8.74 23.44
C LEU A 58 -10.47 -9.96 22.54
N GLY A 59 -9.95 -11.14 22.87
CA GLY A 59 -10.13 -12.36 22.08
C GLY A 59 -9.31 -12.40 20.78
N ILE A 60 -8.40 -11.45 20.59
CA ILE A 60 -7.50 -11.41 19.43
C ILE A 60 -6.33 -12.35 19.72
N ARG A 61 -6.43 -13.59 19.25
CA ARG A 61 -5.27 -14.50 19.26
C ARG A 61 -4.29 -14.07 18.16
N PRO A 62 -2.98 -13.99 18.46
CA PRO A 62 -1.99 -13.81 17.40
C PRO A 62 -2.12 -14.99 16.44
N ALA A 63 -2.39 -14.69 15.17
CA ALA A 63 -2.43 -15.72 14.14
C ALA A 63 -1.05 -16.37 14.10
N ALA A 64 -1.00 -17.69 14.30
CA ALA A 64 0.21 -18.45 14.02
C ALA A 64 0.55 -18.23 12.55
N ALA A 65 1.73 -17.64 12.28
CA ALA A 65 2.19 -17.35 10.93
C ALA A 65 2.10 -18.63 10.10
N ARG A 66 1.18 -18.66 9.12
CA ARG A 66 1.09 -19.78 8.19
C ARG A 66 2.29 -19.66 7.27
N SER A 67 3.00 -20.76 7.02
CA SER A 67 4.13 -20.77 6.09
C SER A 67 3.77 -20.39 4.65
N ASP A 68 2.47 -20.31 4.35
CA ASP A 68 1.91 -19.85 3.07
C ASP A 68 1.63 -18.34 3.03
N GLU A 69 1.81 -17.64 4.16
CA GLU A 69 1.52 -16.21 4.24
C GLU A 69 2.62 -15.41 3.54
N VAL A 70 2.20 -14.59 2.58
CA VAL A 70 3.09 -13.71 1.82
C VAL A 70 3.63 -12.61 2.73
N ASP A 71 4.97 -12.51 2.86
CA ASP A 71 5.61 -11.36 3.49
C ASP A 71 5.54 -10.14 2.55
N TRP A 72 4.41 -9.43 2.63
CA TRP A 72 4.16 -8.24 1.82
C TRP A 72 5.17 -7.11 2.04
N LEU A 73 5.85 -7.07 3.19
CA LEU A 73 6.88 -6.07 3.43
C LEU A 73 8.10 -6.34 2.57
N GLN A 74 8.54 -7.60 2.49
CA GLN A 74 9.64 -8.01 1.61
C GLN A 74 9.27 -7.86 0.14
N VAL A 75 8.07 -8.30 -0.25
CA VAL A 75 7.55 -8.13 -1.60
C VAL A 75 7.56 -6.65 -2.00
N ARG A 76 7.04 -5.75 -1.15
CA ARG A 76 7.04 -4.30 -1.42
C ARG A 76 8.45 -3.73 -1.60
N LYS A 77 9.42 -4.13 -0.77
CA LYS A 77 10.82 -3.70 -0.91
C LYS A 77 11.41 -4.12 -2.25
N ARG A 78 11.20 -5.38 -2.67
CA ARG A 78 11.66 -5.88 -3.97
C ARG A 78 10.98 -5.17 -5.13
N ILE A 79 9.66 -4.99 -5.07
CA ILE A 79 8.89 -4.24 -6.08
C ILE A 79 9.45 -2.82 -6.26
N GLN A 80 9.75 -2.13 -5.15
CA GLN A 80 10.35 -0.79 -5.18
C GLN A 80 11.76 -0.80 -5.76
N SER A 81 12.60 -1.78 -5.39
CA SER A 81 13.96 -1.92 -5.91
C SER A 81 14.01 -2.13 -7.42
N LEU A 82 13.05 -2.90 -7.95
CA LEU A 82 12.91 -3.24 -9.36
C LEU A 82 12.16 -2.18 -10.19
N SER A 83 11.64 -1.13 -9.55
CA SER A 83 10.83 -0.09 -10.20
C SER A 83 9.65 -0.64 -11.00
N LEU A 84 8.97 -1.68 -10.49
CA LEU A 84 7.84 -2.31 -11.16
C LEU A 84 6.71 -1.30 -11.44
N THR A 85 6.29 -1.19 -12.70
CA THR A 85 5.26 -0.22 -13.14
C THR A 85 3.85 -0.70 -12.81
N SER A 86 3.61 -2.00 -12.96
CA SER A 86 2.32 -2.63 -12.65
C SER A 86 2.50 -4.12 -12.34
N PHE A 87 1.58 -4.66 -11.54
CA PHE A 87 1.47 -6.09 -11.32
C PHE A 87 0.02 -6.50 -11.10
N HIS A 88 -0.28 -7.77 -11.35
CA HIS A 88 -1.59 -8.37 -11.13
C HIS A 88 -1.41 -9.79 -10.58
N MET A 89 -2.29 -10.17 -9.65
CA MET A 89 -2.38 -11.52 -9.13
C MET A 89 -3.72 -12.12 -9.53
N GLN A 90 -3.68 -13.31 -10.12
CA GLN A 90 -4.87 -14.02 -10.57
C GLN A 90 -4.88 -15.43 -9.98
N LYS A 91 -6.02 -15.85 -9.41
CA LYS A 91 -6.24 -17.23 -9.01
C LYS A 91 -6.67 -18.06 -10.23
N LEU A 92 -6.00 -19.18 -10.45
CA LEU A 92 -6.28 -20.09 -11.56
C LEU A 92 -7.38 -21.09 -11.20
N PRO A 93 -8.17 -21.57 -12.18
CA PRO A 93 -9.26 -22.52 -11.94
C PRO A 93 -8.76 -23.86 -11.38
N GLU A 94 -7.51 -24.21 -11.65
CA GLU A 94 -6.86 -25.46 -11.24
C GLU A 94 -6.34 -25.43 -9.80
N GLY A 95 -6.56 -24.33 -9.06
CA GLY A 95 -6.16 -24.17 -7.67
C GLY A 95 -4.81 -23.50 -7.44
N GLY A 96 -4.14 -23.01 -8.49
CA GLY A 96 -2.90 -22.24 -8.40
C GLY A 96 -3.10 -20.72 -8.46
N PHE A 97 -1.98 -20.00 -8.49
CA PHE A 97 -1.88 -18.55 -8.61
C PHE A 97 -0.94 -18.19 -9.76
N ARG A 98 -1.32 -17.15 -10.50
CA ARG A 98 -0.53 -16.52 -11.55
C ARG A 98 -0.24 -15.09 -11.17
N PHE A 99 1.05 -14.75 -11.07
CA PHE A 99 1.50 -13.38 -10.87
C PHE A 99 2.09 -12.83 -12.17
N VAL A 100 1.63 -11.66 -12.58
CA VAL A 100 2.11 -10.95 -13.78
C VAL A 100 2.63 -9.60 -13.37
N CYS A 101 3.82 -9.22 -13.81
CA CYS A 101 4.39 -7.90 -13.53
C CYS A 101 5.13 -7.32 -14.74
N PHE A 102 5.28 -5.99 -14.77
CA PHE A 102 5.97 -5.25 -15.83
C PHE A 102 7.19 -4.52 -15.26
N VAL A 103 8.37 -4.91 -15.71
CA VAL A 103 9.66 -4.35 -15.28
C VAL A 103 10.19 -3.41 -16.37
N PRO A 104 10.51 -2.15 -16.05
CA PRO A 104 11.17 -1.27 -16.99
C PRO A 104 12.62 -1.73 -17.23
N THR A 105 12.99 -1.91 -18.50
CA THR A 105 14.36 -2.26 -18.93
C THR A 105 14.90 -1.22 -19.91
N GLN A 106 16.19 -1.27 -20.24
CA GLN A 106 16.80 -0.33 -21.21
C GLN A 106 16.14 -0.36 -22.59
N SER A 107 15.57 -1.51 -22.98
CA SER A 107 14.88 -1.70 -24.26
C SER A 107 13.37 -1.48 -24.21
N GLY A 108 12.83 -1.06 -23.05
CA GLY A 108 11.40 -0.88 -22.81
C GLY A 108 10.86 -1.75 -21.68
N ASP A 109 9.54 -1.75 -21.49
CA ASP A 109 8.89 -2.54 -20.44
C ASP A 109 8.83 -4.03 -20.81
N ARG A 110 9.29 -4.89 -19.90
CA ARG A 110 9.27 -6.35 -20.06
C ARG A 110 8.22 -6.96 -19.13
N ARG A 111 7.30 -7.73 -19.71
CA ARG A 111 6.31 -8.52 -18.97
C ARG A 111 6.94 -9.82 -18.47
N ILE A 112 6.71 -10.12 -17.20
CA ILE A 112 7.11 -11.36 -16.53
C ILE A 112 5.87 -12.01 -15.95
N GLU A 113 5.80 -13.33 -16.06
CA GLU A 113 4.68 -14.13 -15.61
C GLU A 113 5.21 -15.38 -14.91
N ALA A 114 4.71 -15.66 -13.72
CA ALA A 114 5.01 -16.88 -13.00
C ALA A 114 3.75 -17.49 -12.41
N GLU A 115 3.69 -18.81 -12.43
CA GLU A 115 2.60 -19.61 -11.88
C GLU A 115 3.13 -20.54 -10.79
N SER A 116 2.37 -20.69 -9.70
CA SER A 116 2.65 -21.67 -8.66
C SER A 116 1.38 -22.12 -7.95
N LEU A 117 1.49 -23.15 -7.10
CA LEU A 117 0.39 -23.63 -6.27
C LEU A 117 0.03 -22.65 -5.14
N THR A 118 1.01 -21.85 -4.69
CA THR A 118 0.85 -20.88 -3.60
C THR A 118 1.06 -19.46 -4.12
N GLU A 119 0.41 -18.49 -3.47
CA GLU A 119 0.55 -17.08 -3.81
C GLU A 119 2.01 -16.61 -3.60
N ALA A 120 2.61 -17.00 -2.48
CA ALA A 120 3.97 -16.63 -2.10
C ALA A 120 5.00 -17.12 -3.13
N GLU A 121 4.92 -18.37 -3.57
CA GLU A 121 5.86 -18.89 -4.57
C GLU A 121 5.68 -18.24 -5.95
N ALA A 122 4.45 -17.93 -6.36
CA ALA A 122 4.22 -17.24 -7.64
C ALA A 122 4.87 -15.85 -7.64
N ILE A 123 4.75 -15.10 -6.53
CA ILE A 123 5.40 -13.80 -6.36
C ILE A 123 6.91 -13.95 -6.35
N ASP A 124 7.45 -14.84 -5.52
CA ASP A 124 8.90 -15.01 -5.38
C ASP A 124 9.55 -15.41 -6.70
N ARG A 125 8.95 -16.36 -7.44
CA ARG A 125 9.42 -16.77 -8.77
C ARG A 125 9.42 -15.63 -9.78
N ALA A 126 8.36 -14.84 -9.84
CA ALA A 126 8.29 -13.72 -10.76
C ALA A 126 9.32 -12.62 -10.42
N LEU A 127 9.49 -12.32 -9.13
CA LEU A 127 10.47 -11.33 -8.68
C LEU A 127 11.91 -11.81 -8.92
N ALA A 128 12.22 -13.08 -8.69
CA ALA A 128 13.53 -13.65 -8.98
C ALA A 128 13.86 -13.60 -10.49
N GLN A 129 12.86 -13.85 -11.35
CA GLN A 129 13.00 -13.66 -12.80
C GLN A 129 13.24 -12.18 -13.16
N ALA A 130 12.54 -11.25 -12.50
CA ALA A 130 12.73 -9.81 -12.70
C ALA A 130 14.13 -9.35 -12.31
N GLU A 131 14.66 -9.87 -11.20
CA GLU A 131 16.01 -9.57 -10.72
C GLU A 131 17.08 -10.05 -11.70
N SER A 132 16.85 -11.18 -12.38
CA SER A 132 17.75 -11.74 -13.39
C SER A 132 17.81 -10.93 -14.70
N LEU A 133 16.90 -9.98 -14.88
CA LEU A 133 16.78 -9.15 -16.09
C LEU A 133 17.44 -7.78 -15.97
N ARG A 134 17.97 -7.45 -14.79
CA ARG A 134 18.73 -6.23 -14.53
C ARG A 134 20.19 -6.38 -14.91
#